data_AF-A0A928IYZ5-F1
#
_entry.id   AF-A0A928IYZ5-F1
#
_cell.length_a   1.000
_cell.length_b   1.000
_cell.length_c   1.000
_cell.angle_alpha   90.00
_cell.angle_beta   90.00
_cell.angle_gamma   90.00
#
_symmetry.space_group_name_H-M   'P 1'
#
loop_
_entity.id
_entity.type
_entity.pdbx_description
1 polymer ?
#
loop_
_entity_poly.entity_id
_entity_poly.type
_entity_poly.pdbx_seq_one_letter_code
_entity_poly.pdbx_strand_id
1 'polypeptide(L)'
;MLSAIMFGPKKLMEFLPNIHLLGMLIMTYTLVFRVRALIPIYVYVFLDGLFSGFAIWWYPYLYVWTILWAVTMVLPKNMSPKVAKVVYPVICCLHGLAFGILYAPAQAFFFGFDFKQTLVWIAAGFPFDVLHGIGNLFAGLLIFPLTEALKIVCKDILPTKNKSPIKTQ
;
A
#
# COMPACT_ATOMS: atom_id res chain seq x y z
N MET A 1 -11.31 3.98 12.88
CA MET A 1 -10.22 4.95 13.05
C MET A 1 -9.12 4.79 11.99
N LEU A 2 -8.48 3.62 11.83
CA LEU A 2 -7.42 3.42 10.83
C LEU A 2 -7.86 3.69 9.38
N SER A 3 -9.06 3.24 8.98
CA SER A 3 -9.60 3.55 7.64
C SER A 3 -9.85 5.04 7.43
N ALA A 4 -10.21 5.77 8.48
CA ALA A 4 -10.37 7.24 8.42
C ALA A 4 -9.02 7.94 8.24
N ILE A 5 -7.95 7.39 8.82
CA ILE A 5 -6.56 7.85 8.63
C ILE A 5 -6.03 7.47 7.23
N MET A 6 -6.61 6.49 6.54
CA MET A 6 -6.34 6.24 5.10
C MET A 6 -7.12 7.20 4.19
N PHE A 7 -8.38 7.47 4.53
CA PHE A 7 -9.27 8.29 3.72
C PHE A 7 -8.94 9.79 3.81
N GLY A 8 -8.65 10.30 5.01
CA GLY A 8 -8.38 11.72 5.23
C GLY A 8 -7.20 12.28 4.43
N PRO A 9 -6.00 11.66 4.49
CA PRO A 9 -4.85 12.10 3.71
C PRO A 9 -5.05 11.93 2.20
N LYS A 10 -5.85 10.94 1.75
CA LYS A 10 -6.24 10.85 0.34
C LYS A 10 -6.99 12.11 -0.08
N LYS A 11 -8.03 12.50 0.66
CA LYS A 11 -8.81 13.71 0.36
C LYS A 11 -8.00 15.00 0.47
N LEU A 12 -7.06 15.07 1.41
CA LEU A 12 -6.17 16.23 1.54
C LEU A 12 -5.16 16.33 0.39
N MET A 13 -4.71 15.20 -0.14
CA MET A 13 -3.75 15.14 -1.24
C MET A 13 -4.39 15.06 -2.62
N GLU A 14 -5.73 15.13 -2.75
CA GLU A 14 -6.39 15.24 -4.07
C GLU A 14 -5.96 16.48 -4.86
N PHE A 15 -5.42 17.51 -4.18
CA PHE A 15 -4.79 18.67 -4.84
C PHE A 15 -3.49 18.32 -5.58
N LEU A 16 -2.76 17.28 -5.14
CA LEU A 16 -1.54 16.83 -5.80
C LEU A 16 -1.90 15.70 -6.78
N PRO A 17 -1.72 15.90 -8.10
CA PRO A 17 -2.03 14.85 -9.05
C PRO A 17 -1.13 13.65 -8.78
N ASN A 18 -1.75 12.48 -8.56
CA ASN A 18 -1.05 11.19 -8.52
C ASN A 18 -0.03 11.00 -7.37
N ILE A 19 -0.17 11.75 -6.27
CA ILE A 19 0.64 11.55 -5.05
C ILE A 19 -0.28 11.08 -3.92
N HIS A 20 -0.11 9.82 -3.52
CA HIS A 20 -0.96 9.19 -2.50
C HIS A 20 -0.11 8.61 -1.37
N LEU A 21 -0.42 8.96 -0.12
CA LEU A 21 0.19 8.34 1.06
C LEU A 21 -0.29 6.90 1.33
N LEU A 22 -1.15 6.38 0.45
CA LEU A 22 -1.83 5.12 0.67
C LEU A 22 -0.88 3.92 0.68
N GLY A 23 0.11 3.89 -0.23
CA GLY A 23 1.11 2.82 -0.26
C GLY A 23 1.85 2.68 1.07
N MET A 24 2.29 3.83 1.63
CA MET A 24 2.94 3.88 2.94
C MET A 24 2.01 3.39 4.06
N LEU A 25 0.74 3.82 4.07
CA LEU A 25 -0.22 3.40 5.10
C LEU A 25 -0.56 1.91 5.00
N ILE A 26 -0.75 1.39 3.80
CA ILE A 26 -0.99 -0.05 3.55
C ILE A 26 0.19 -0.86 4.08
N MET A 27 1.42 -0.49 3.75
CA MET A 27 2.60 -1.20 4.25
C MET A 27 2.70 -1.12 5.78
N THR A 28 2.52 0.08 6.35
CA THR A 28 2.55 0.30 7.81
C THR A 28 1.53 -0.59 8.53
N TYR A 29 0.28 -0.59 8.06
CA TYR A 29 -0.78 -1.39 8.68
C TYR A 29 -0.53 -2.88 8.49
N THR A 30 -0.01 -3.28 7.33
CA THR A 30 0.32 -4.69 7.06
C THR A 30 1.46 -5.18 7.96
N LEU A 31 2.50 -4.36 8.19
CA LEU A 31 3.60 -4.72 9.07
C LEU A 31 3.16 -4.91 10.53
N VAL A 32 2.16 -4.15 10.99
CA VAL A 32 1.64 -4.22 12.37
C VAL A 32 0.54 -5.27 12.53
N PHE A 33 -0.50 -5.20 11.71
CA PHE A 33 -1.74 -5.98 11.86
C PHE A 33 -1.80 -7.24 10.98
N ARG A 34 -0.86 -7.38 10.03
CA ARG A 34 -0.74 -8.55 9.14
C ARG A 34 -2.03 -8.80 8.36
N VAL A 35 -2.66 -9.96 8.52
CA VAL A 35 -3.92 -10.30 7.84
C VAL A 35 -5.04 -9.34 8.21
N ARG A 36 -5.07 -8.83 9.45
CA ARG A 36 -6.09 -7.87 9.90
C ARG A 36 -5.96 -6.51 9.21
N ALA A 37 -4.86 -6.22 8.52
CA ALA A 37 -4.71 -5.00 7.72
C ALA A 37 -5.64 -4.95 6.51
N LEU A 38 -6.14 -6.10 6.01
CA LEU A 38 -7.11 -6.12 4.92
C LEU A 38 -8.42 -5.41 5.28
N ILE A 39 -8.81 -5.44 6.56
CA ILE A 39 -10.05 -4.79 7.03
C ILE A 39 -10.00 -3.27 6.75
N PRO A 40 -9.05 -2.49 7.28
CA PRO A 40 -9.00 -1.06 6.99
C PRO A 40 -8.74 -0.75 5.51
N ILE A 41 -8.00 -1.60 4.78
CA ILE A 41 -7.75 -1.43 3.34
C ILE A 41 -9.06 -1.49 2.55
N TYR A 42 -9.87 -2.52 2.73
CA TYR A 42 -11.12 -2.66 1.97
C TYR A 42 -12.22 -1.72 2.45
N VAL A 43 -12.24 -1.37 3.74
CA VAL A 43 -13.11 -0.28 4.21
C VAL A 43 -12.72 1.03 3.51
N TYR A 44 -11.42 1.32 3.37
CA TYR A 44 -10.97 2.48 2.59
C TYR A 44 -11.43 2.40 1.12
N VAL A 45 -11.22 1.27 0.44
CA VAL A 45 -11.60 1.12 -0.98
C VAL A 45 -13.12 1.30 -1.16
N PHE A 46 -13.92 0.79 -0.24
CA PHE A 46 -15.37 0.94 -0.28
C PHE A 46 -15.81 2.39 -0.02
N LEU A 47 -15.25 3.05 1.00
CA LEU A 47 -15.51 4.46 1.25
C LEU A 47 -15.10 5.32 0.07
N ASP A 48 -13.98 5.00 -0.57
CA ASP A 48 -13.51 5.73 -1.73
C ASP A 48 -14.49 5.64 -2.91
N GLY A 49 -15.05 4.46 -3.16
CA GLY A 49 -16.12 4.27 -4.14
C GLY A 49 -17.41 4.99 -3.74
N LEU A 50 -17.76 5.04 -2.46
CA LEU A 50 -18.96 5.72 -1.97
C LEU A 50 -18.89 7.25 -2.16
N PHE A 51 -17.72 7.85 -1.90
CA PHE A 51 -17.54 9.31 -1.99
C PHE A 51 -17.14 9.81 -3.38
N SER A 52 -16.43 8.98 -4.15
CA SER A 52 -15.87 9.36 -5.46
C SER A 52 -16.56 8.66 -6.64
N GLY A 53 -17.52 7.76 -6.36
CA GLY A 53 -18.27 6.97 -7.34
C GLY A 53 -17.64 5.62 -7.67
N PHE A 54 -18.46 4.58 -7.81
CA PHE A 54 -18.04 3.24 -8.25
C PHE A 54 -17.82 3.17 -9.76
N ALA A 55 -16.81 3.88 -10.26
CA ALA A 55 -16.45 3.90 -11.68
C ALA A 55 -15.40 2.81 -12.03
N ILE A 56 -15.02 2.72 -13.32
CA ILE A 56 -14.05 1.73 -13.83
C ILE A 56 -12.75 1.72 -13.00
N TRP A 57 -12.32 2.88 -12.49
CA TRP A 57 -11.10 2.99 -11.70
C TRP A 57 -11.13 2.29 -10.35
N TRP A 58 -12.32 2.02 -9.83
CA TRP A 58 -12.51 1.40 -8.52
C TRP A 58 -12.18 -0.10 -8.54
N TYR A 59 -12.49 -0.80 -9.63
CA TYR A 59 -12.23 -2.23 -9.79
C TYR A 59 -10.74 -2.60 -9.63
N PRO A 60 -9.78 -1.93 -10.31
CA PRO A 60 -8.38 -2.25 -10.12
C PRO A 60 -7.87 -1.98 -8.71
N TYR A 61 -8.46 -1.04 -7.97
CA TYR A 61 -8.06 -0.77 -6.58
C TYR A 61 -8.32 -1.97 -5.67
N LEU A 62 -9.30 -2.84 -5.97
CA LEU A 62 -9.55 -4.05 -5.18
C LEU A 62 -8.33 -4.97 -5.13
N TYR A 63 -7.59 -5.09 -6.23
CA TYR A 63 -6.45 -6.01 -6.30
C TYR A 63 -5.10 -5.30 -6.21
N VAL A 64 -4.95 -4.07 -6.72
CA VAL A 64 -3.65 -3.34 -6.70
C VAL A 64 -3.15 -3.16 -5.26
N TRP A 65 -4.05 -2.81 -4.33
CA TRP A 65 -3.71 -2.66 -2.91
C TRP A 65 -3.48 -4.01 -2.22
N THR A 66 -4.20 -5.04 -2.64
CA THR A 66 -4.03 -6.41 -2.15
C THR A 66 -2.68 -7.00 -2.54
N ILE A 67 -2.18 -6.67 -3.73
CA ILE A 67 -0.83 -7.05 -4.17
C ILE A 67 0.23 -6.41 -3.28
N LEU A 68 0.11 -5.11 -2.96
CA LEU A 68 1.04 -4.45 -2.04
C LEU A 68 0.99 -5.05 -0.63
N TRP A 69 -0.21 -5.36 -0.14
CA TRP A 69 -0.39 -6.10 1.12
C TRP A 69 0.30 -7.47 1.06
N ALA A 70 0.13 -8.22 -0.02
CA ALA A 70 0.72 -9.55 -0.19
C ALA A 70 2.26 -9.50 -0.21
N VAL A 71 2.83 -8.56 -0.99
CA VAL A 71 4.28 -8.33 -1.02
C VAL A 71 4.80 -7.99 0.38
N THR A 72 4.10 -7.12 1.11
CA THR A 72 4.47 -6.73 2.48
C THR A 72 4.35 -7.90 3.46
N MET A 73 3.40 -8.80 3.26
CA MET A 73 3.22 -10.01 4.09
C MET A 73 4.40 -10.97 3.96
N VAL A 74 5.02 -11.06 2.78
CA VAL A 74 6.18 -11.92 2.53
C VAL A 74 7.45 -11.40 3.23
N LEU A 75 7.50 -10.12 3.59
CA LEU A 75 8.68 -9.54 4.24
C LEU A 75 9.00 -10.21 5.59
N PRO A 76 10.31 -10.42 5.88
CA PRO A 76 10.75 -10.95 7.17
C PRO A 76 10.27 -10.09 8.34
N LYS A 77 9.68 -10.75 9.35
CA LYS A 77 9.15 -10.07 10.54
C LYS A 77 10.22 -9.42 11.42
N ASN A 78 11.45 -9.93 11.37
CA ASN A 78 12.55 -9.54 12.25
C ASN A 78 13.70 -8.88 11.46
N MET A 79 13.36 -8.03 10.49
CA MET A 79 14.34 -7.27 9.74
C MET A 79 15.04 -6.26 10.65
N SER A 80 16.37 -6.13 10.52
CA SER A 80 17.09 -5.13 11.30
C SER A 80 16.62 -3.72 10.94
N PRO A 81 16.63 -2.75 11.88
CA PRO A 81 16.17 -1.39 11.61
C PRO A 81 16.85 -0.73 10.41
N LYS A 82 18.15 -1.01 10.19
CA LYS A 82 18.90 -0.47 9.06
C LYS A 82 18.36 -0.97 7.73
N VAL A 83 18.09 -2.27 7.63
CA VAL A 83 17.56 -2.88 6.40
C VAL A 83 16.11 -2.46 6.18
N ALA A 84 15.28 -2.42 7.24
CA ALA A 84 13.87 -2.03 7.16
C ALA A 84 13.67 -0.61 6.62
N LYS A 85 14.51 0.35 7.06
CA LYS A 85 14.50 1.73 6.59
C LYS A 85 14.82 1.89 5.10
N VAL A 86 15.44 0.90 4.47
CA VAL A 86 15.73 0.89 3.02
C VAL A 86 14.69 0.08 2.26
N VAL A 87 14.35 -1.11 2.75
CA VAL A 87 13.46 -2.04 2.06
C VAL A 87 12.04 -1.50 1.94
N TYR A 88 11.49 -0.88 3.00
CA TYR A 88 10.10 -0.40 2.94
C TYR A 88 9.88 0.71 1.91
N PRO A 89 10.70 1.79 1.87
CA PRO A 89 10.58 2.80 0.81
C PRO A 89 10.79 2.23 -0.59
N VAL A 90 11.75 1.31 -0.76
CA VAL A 90 12.03 0.69 -2.07
C VAL A 90 10.82 -0.10 -2.57
N ILE A 91 10.19 -0.91 -1.73
CA ILE A 91 8.99 -1.67 -2.12
C ILE A 91 7.84 -0.73 -2.48
N CYS A 92 7.65 0.34 -1.69
CA CYS A 92 6.62 1.33 -1.97
C CYS A 92 6.89 2.02 -3.32
N CYS A 93 8.14 2.38 -3.60
CA CYS A 93 8.58 2.96 -4.87
C CYS A 93 8.33 2.02 -6.06
N LEU A 94 8.74 0.75 -5.94
CA LEU A 94 8.53 -0.26 -6.98
C LEU A 94 7.04 -0.49 -7.25
N HIS A 95 6.20 -0.48 -6.22
CA HIS A 95 4.75 -0.55 -6.39
C HIS A 95 4.20 0.66 -7.15
N GLY A 96 4.68 1.86 -6.86
CA GLY A 96 4.31 3.08 -7.61
C GLY A 96 4.75 3.03 -9.07
N LEU A 97 5.97 2.56 -9.33
CA LEU A 97 6.49 2.37 -10.71
C LEU A 97 5.75 1.29 -11.48
N ALA A 98 5.21 0.28 -10.80
CA ALA A 98 4.45 -0.81 -11.40
C ALA A 98 2.94 -0.49 -11.48
N PHE A 99 2.49 0.70 -11.04
CA PHE A 99 1.07 0.97 -10.85
C PHE A 99 0.27 0.83 -12.15
N GLY A 100 0.72 1.46 -13.24
CA GLY A 100 0.15 1.29 -14.56
C GLY A 100 0.14 -0.17 -15.01
N ILE A 101 1.25 -0.89 -14.89
CA ILE A 101 1.31 -2.32 -15.25
C ILE A 101 0.28 -3.13 -14.48
N LEU A 102 0.11 -2.88 -13.18
CA LEU A 102 -0.90 -3.54 -12.37
C LEU A 102 -2.32 -3.15 -12.79
N TYR A 103 -2.52 -1.92 -13.26
CA TYR A 103 -3.83 -1.40 -13.67
C TYR A 103 -4.26 -1.86 -15.07
N ALA A 104 -3.28 -2.14 -15.94
CA ALA A 104 -3.47 -2.46 -17.35
C ALA A 104 -4.41 -3.67 -17.61
N PRO A 105 -4.41 -4.76 -16.83
CA PRO A 105 -5.37 -5.86 -17.01
C PRO A 105 -6.83 -5.43 -16.92
N ALA A 106 -7.16 -4.54 -15.97
CA ALA A 106 -8.51 -4.00 -15.86
C ALA A 106 -8.87 -3.15 -17.08
N GLN A 107 -7.94 -2.33 -17.56
CA GLN A 107 -8.13 -1.52 -18.77
C GLN A 107 -8.34 -2.38 -20.00
N ALA A 108 -7.51 -3.41 -20.19
CA ALA A 108 -7.64 -4.33 -21.31
C ALA A 108 -8.98 -5.07 -21.28
N PHE A 109 -9.45 -5.46 -20.09
CA PHE A 109 -10.76 -6.10 -19.93
C PHE A 109 -11.91 -5.15 -20.26
N PHE A 110 -11.95 -3.95 -19.67
CA PHE A 110 -13.09 -3.04 -19.83
C PHE A 110 -13.15 -2.36 -21.21
N PHE A 111 -12.01 -2.11 -21.85
CA PHE A 111 -11.94 -1.43 -23.14
C PHE A 111 -11.63 -2.37 -24.32
N GLY A 112 -11.50 -3.68 -24.05
CA GLY A 112 -11.25 -4.69 -25.09
C GLY A 112 -9.89 -4.52 -25.77
N PHE A 113 -8.86 -4.12 -25.03
CA PHE A 113 -7.53 -3.89 -25.62
C PHE A 113 -6.87 -5.22 -26.04
N ASP A 114 -6.27 -5.20 -27.22
CA ASP A 114 -5.28 -6.20 -27.60
C ASP A 114 -3.93 -5.97 -26.87
N PHE A 115 -2.97 -6.87 -27.10
CA PHE A 115 -1.65 -6.79 -26.48
C PHE A 115 -0.91 -5.49 -26.83
N LYS A 116 -1.01 -5.03 -28.08
CA LYS A 116 -0.33 -3.80 -28.53
C LYS A 116 -0.95 -2.58 -27.87
N GLN A 117 -2.26 -2.49 -27.83
CA GLN A 117 -3.01 -1.41 -27.16
C GLN A 117 -2.71 -1.38 -25.66
N THR A 118 -2.60 -2.55 -25.03
CA THR A 118 -2.19 -2.66 -23.61
C THR A 118 -0.79 -2.09 -23.39
N LEU A 119 0.18 -2.43 -24.25
CA LEU A 119 1.53 -1.87 -24.17
C LEU A 119 1.56 -0.35 -24.40
N VAL A 120 0.75 0.15 -25.34
CA VAL A 120 0.62 1.60 -25.58
C VAL A 120 0.06 2.30 -24.35
N TRP A 121 -0.97 1.73 -23.71
CA TRP A 121 -1.54 2.28 -22.48
C TRP A 121 -0.50 2.31 -21.36
N ILE A 122 0.28 1.24 -21.17
CA ILE A 122 1.36 1.18 -20.17
C ILE A 122 2.43 2.24 -20.48
N ALA A 123 2.87 2.35 -21.74
CA ALA A 123 3.87 3.33 -22.14
C ALA A 123 3.38 4.77 -21.93
N ALA A 124 2.12 5.06 -22.23
CA ALA A 124 1.50 6.36 -22.00
C ALA A 124 1.34 6.67 -20.49
N GLY A 125 1.12 5.63 -19.66
CA GLY A 125 1.01 5.74 -18.21
C GLY A 125 2.35 5.94 -17.49
N PHE A 126 3.47 5.55 -18.12
CA PHE A 126 4.78 5.51 -17.46
C PHE A 126 5.23 6.83 -16.80
N PRO A 127 5.03 8.03 -17.37
CA PRO A 127 5.37 9.28 -16.69
C PRO A 127 4.62 9.45 -15.35
N PHE A 128 3.36 8.99 -15.29
CA PHE A 128 2.60 9.00 -14.04
C PHE A 128 3.11 7.95 -13.07
N ASP A 129 3.51 6.77 -13.55
CA ASP A 129 4.11 5.72 -12.71
C ASP A 129 5.44 6.20 -12.08
N VAL A 130 6.24 6.98 -12.80
CA VAL A 130 7.44 7.62 -12.25
C VAL A 130 7.10 8.60 -11.13
N LEU A 131 6.08 9.44 -11.31
CA LEU A 131 5.60 10.36 -10.26
C LEU A 131 5.08 9.59 -9.04
N HIS A 132 4.30 8.53 -9.24
CA HIS A 132 3.84 7.65 -8.17
C HIS A 132 5.01 6.99 -7.45
N GLY A 133 5.99 6.46 -8.18
CA GLY A 133 7.19 5.83 -7.65
C GLY A 133 7.99 6.77 -6.74
N ILE A 134 8.26 7.98 -7.22
CA ILE A 134 8.98 9.02 -6.46
C ILE A 134 8.18 9.42 -5.22
N GLY A 135 6.88 9.70 -5.36
CA GLY A 135 6.00 10.05 -4.23
C GLY A 135 5.98 8.94 -3.17
N ASN A 136 5.87 7.68 -3.61
CA ASN A 136 5.90 6.52 -2.73
C ASN A 136 7.26 6.29 -2.08
N LEU A 137 8.36 6.63 -2.75
CA LEU A 137 9.70 6.56 -2.16
C LEU A 137 9.80 7.51 -0.96
N PHE A 138 9.42 8.78 -1.14
CA PHE A 138 9.46 9.79 -0.08
C PHE A 138 8.47 9.48 1.05
N ALA A 139 7.22 9.14 0.73
CA ALA A 139 6.26 8.70 1.72
C ALA A 139 6.75 7.44 2.45
N GLY A 140 7.38 6.53 1.72
CA GLY A 140 7.92 5.27 2.21
C GLY A 140 8.95 5.41 3.33
N LEU A 141 9.67 6.54 3.39
CA LEU A 141 10.61 6.86 4.48
C LEU A 141 9.93 6.87 5.85
N LEU A 142 8.62 7.16 5.89
CA LEU A 142 7.82 7.20 7.11
C LEU A 142 7.33 5.82 7.55
N ILE A 143 7.40 4.77 6.72
CA ILE A 143 6.86 3.44 7.05
C ILE A 143 7.50 2.89 8.32
N PHE A 144 8.83 2.98 8.42
CA PHE A 144 9.54 2.46 9.59
C PHE A 144 9.14 3.18 10.90
N PRO A 145 9.30 4.53 11.02
CA PRO A 145 8.94 5.21 12.26
C PRO A 145 7.45 5.08 12.61
N LEU A 146 6.54 5.09 11.62
CA LEU A 146 5.11 4.90 11.86
C LEU A 146 4.78 3.48 12.32
N THR A 147 5.47 2.47 11.78
CA THR A 147 5.32 1.08 12.22
C THR A 147 5.71 0.93 13.69
N GLU A 148 6.82 1.53 14.11
CA GLU A 148 7.26 1.48 15.51
C GLU A 148 6.32 2.25 16.44
N ALA A 149 5.90 3.46 16.05
CA ALA A 149 4.92 4.23 16.81
C ALA A 149 3.60 3.47 16.98
N LEU A 150 3.10 2.86 15.91
CA LEU A 150 1.84 2.12 15.93
C LEU A 150 1.92 0.83 16.77
N LYS A 151 3.07 0.13 16.77
CA LYS A 151 3.29 -1.02 17.67
C LYS A 151 3.25 -0.62 19.14
N ILE A 152 3.76 0.57 19.49
CA ILE A 152 3.72 1.10 20.86
C ILE A 152 2.27 1.37 21.26
N VAL A 153 1.52 2.09 20.43
CA VAL A 153 0.13 2.47 20.72
C VAL A 153 -0.80 1.26 20.75
N CYS A 154 -0.58 0.28 19.88
CA CYS A 154 -1.44 -0.91 19.78
C CYS A 154 -0.93 -2.11 20.58
N LYS A 155 0.04 -1.92 21.48
CA LYS A 155 0.68 -3.00 22.24
C LYS A 155 -0.32 -3.91 22.96
N ASP A 156 -1.41 -3.34 23.48
CA ASP A 156 -2.44 -4.07 24.24
C ASP A 156 -3.46 -4.80 23.35
N ILE A 157 -3.50 -4.48 22.05
CA ILE A 157 -4.43 -5.06 21.06
C ILE A 157 -3.72 -6.15 20.23
N LEU A 158 -2.40 -6.07 20.13
CA LEU A 158 -1.60 -7.05 19.40
C LEU A 158 -1.38 -8.29 20.28
N PRO A 159 -1.54 -9.51 19.74
CA PRO A 159 -1.19 -10.71 20.48
C PRO A 159 0.30 -10.64 20.83
N THR A 160 0.61 -10.54 22.12
CA THR A 160 1.98 -10.55 22.61
C THR A 160 2.60 -11.87 22.17
N LYS A 161 3.69 -11.82 21.39
CA LYS A 161 4.51 -13.00 21.20
C LYS A 161 4.99 -13.40 22.60
N ASN A 162 4.51 -14.54 23.09
CA ASN A 162 5.00 -15.19 24.30
C ASN A 162 6.52 -15.06 24.33
N LYS A 163 7.04 -14.39 25.36
CA LYS A 163 8.44 -14.53 25.75
C LYS A 163 8.60 -16.03 26.02
N SER A 164 9.42 -16.73 25.23
CA SER A 164 9.80 -18.10 25.60
C SER A 164 10.41 -18.03 26.99
N PRO A 165 10.00 -18.88 27.95
CA PRO A 165 10.66 -18.90 29.24
C PRO A 165 12.13 -19.23 29.01
N ILE A 166 13.00 -18.35 29.49
CA ILE A 166 14.42 -18.62 29.63
C ILE A 166 14.49 -19.89 30.47
N LYS A 167 14.83 -21.03 29.85
CA LYS A 167 15.21 -22.23 30.59
C LYS A 167 16.62 -21.98 31.11
N THR A 168 16.72 -21.51 32.35
CA THR A 168 17.89 -21.70 33.19
C THR A 168 17.86 -23.14 33.69
N GLN A 169 18.70 -23.99 33.11
CA GLN A 169 19.33 -25.15 33.75
C GLN A 169 20.72 -25.32 33.15
#